data_AF-A0A1I4H183-F1
#
_entry.id   AF-A0A1I4H183-F1
#
_cell.length_a   1.000
_cell.length_b   1.000
_cell.length_c   1.000
_cell.angle_alpha   90.00
_cell.angle_beta   90.00
_cell.angle_gamma   90.00
#
_symmetry.space_group_name_H-M   'P 1'
#
loop_
_entity.id
_entity.type
_entity.pdbx_description
1 polymer ?
#
loop_
_entity_poly.entity_id
_entity_poly.type
_entity_poly.pdbx_seq_one_letter_code
_entity_poly.pdbx_strand_id
1 'polypeptide(L)'
;MIPASTVSGAVVFEQLSEGQAAYTYIDEKSAGRMLQAHEFPHLTQEVSALYFGGGSLACVPGADAYATFAQQNAEGGVFMLDPNIRAGFVRDEARFRARLDTMVSGADIFKVSDEDLDWVFPDDDPFEKSRPFVRAGASRCYPDQLQLGRERLSGLR
;
A
#
# COMPACT_ATOMS: atom_id res chain seq x y z
N MET A 1 10.90 -27.53 1.54
CA MET A 1 10.40 -26.68 2.64
C MET A 1 11.62 -26.11 3.33
N ILE A 2 11.93 -24.82 3.15
CA ILE A 2 13.08 -24.18 3.82
C ILE A 2 12.60 -23.79 5.22
N PRO A 3 13.27 -24.21 6.30
CA PRO A 3 12.86 -23.87 7.66
C PRO A 3 12.93 -22.35 7.90
N ALA A 4 12.02 -21.83 8.72
CA ALA A 4 11.85 -20.40 9.04
C ALA A 4 13.07 -19.73 9.72
N SER A 5 14.20 -20.42 9.86
CA SER A 5 15.42 -19.94 10.53
C SER A 5 16.46 -19.33 9.57
N THR A 6 16.12 -19.03 8.32
CA THR A 6 17.04 -18.30 7.41
C THR A 6 16.29 -17.32 6.52
N VAL A 7 15.50 -16.44 7.14
CA VAL A 7 14.83 -15.33 6.45
C VAL A 7 15.33 -14.03 7.07
N SER A 8 16.15 -13.29 6.33
CA SER A 8 16.71 -12.01 6.77
C SER A 8 15.66 -10.90 6.70
N GLY A 9 15.81 -9.85 7.52
CA GLY A 9 15.07 -8.61 7.33
C GLY A 9 15.43 -7.93 6.01
N ALA A 10 14.53 -7.13 5.46
CA ALA A 10 14.85 -6.23 4.35
C ALA A 10 15.81 -5.14 4.84
N VAL A 11 16.80 -4.77 4.02
CA VAL A 11 17.77 -3.72 4.35
C VAL A 11 17.72 -2.63 3.29
N VAL A 12 17.77 -1.39 3.75
CA VAL A 12 17.82 -0.19 2.91
C VAL A 12 19.13 0.53 3.21
N PHE A 13 19.91 0.79 2.16
CA PHE A 13 21.08 1.67 2.23
C PHE A 13 20.73 3.00 1.58
N GLU A 14 21.03 4.09 2.28
CA GLU A 14 20.96 5.44 1.75
C GLU A 14 22.38 5.95 1.52
N GLN A 15 22.63 6.48 0.32
CA GLN A 15 23.87 7.17 -0.02
C GLN A 15 23.51 8.59 -0.41
N LEU A 16 24.04 9.56 0.35
CA LEU A 16 23.88 10.97 0.05
C LEU A 16 25.08 11.47 -0.74
N SER A 17 24.86 11.97 -1.96
CA SER A 17 25.88 12.63 -2.78
C SER A 17 25.34 13.95 -3.32
N GLU A 18 26.06 15.05 -3.10
CA GLU A 18 25.68 16.40 -3.56
C GLU A 18 24.22 16.80 -3.26
N GLY A 19 23.71 16.39 -2.09
CA GLY A 19 22.34 16.68 -1.67
C GLY A 19 21.26 15.79 -2.30
N GLN A 20 21.63 14.84 -3.16
CA GLN A 20 20.73 13.82 -3.69
C GLN A 20 20.93 12.50 -2.95
N ALA A 21 19.82 11.89 -2.50
CA ALA A 21 19.83 10.58 -1.88
C ALA A 21 19.61 9.48 -2.94
N ALA A 22 20.52 8.52 -2.99
CA ALA A 22 20.39 7.28 -3.72
C ALA A 22 20.10 6.14 -2.75
N TYR A 23 19.14 5.30 -3.07
CA TYR A 23 18.73 4.20 -2.20
C TYR A 23 18.97 2.84 -2.85
N THR A 24 19.56 1.91 -2.10
CA THR A 24 19.72 0.50 -2.51
C THR A 24 18.94 -0.39 -1.55
N TYR A 25 18.11 -1.27 -2.11
CA TYR A 25 17.21 -2.12 -1.34
C TYR A 25 17.57 -3.58 -1.54
N ILE A 26 17.82 -4.28 -0.43
CA ILE A 26 18.05 -5.72 -0.40
C ILE A 26 16.86 -6.35 0.30
N ASP A 27 15.95 -6.87 -0.52
CA ASP A 27 14.68 -7.46 -0.08
C ASP A 27 14.44 -8.86 -0.69
N GLU A 28 15.43 -9.40 -1.41
CA GLU A 28 15.30 -10.74 -1.98
C GLU A 28 15.23 -11.80 -0.87
N LYS A 29 14.13 -12.57 -0.86
CA LYS A 29 13.82 -13.60 0.16
C LYS A 29 13.76 -13.06 1.59
N SER A 30 13.48 -11.78 1.78
CA SER A 30 13.27 -11.24 3.12
C SER A 30 12.01 -11.81 3.77
N ALA A 31 11.93 -11.74 5.11
CA ALA A 31 10.74 -12.18 5.84
C ALA A 31 9.49 -11.41 5.40
N GLY A 32 9.60 -10.09 5.19
CA GLY A 32 8.50 -9.25 4.75
C GLY A 32 8.01 -9.59 3.33
N ARG A 33 8.93 -9.92 2.42
CA ARG A 33 8.59 -10.29 1.05
C ARG A 33 7.99 -11.68 0.94
N MET A 34 8.40 -12.61 1.81
CA MET A 34 7.99 -14.02 1.72
C MET A 34 6.69 -14.33 2.46
N LEU A 35 6.08 -13.33 3.11
CA LEU A 35 4.82 -13.47 3.83
C LEU A 35 3.72 -14.11 2.97
N GLN A 36 3.03 -15.09 3.53
CA GLN A 36 1.91 -15.80 2.91
C GLN A 36 0.59 -15.43 3.57
N ALA A 37 -0.52 -15.55 2.84
CA ALA A 37 -1.84 -15.17 3.34
C ALA A 37 -2.25 -15.91 4.62
N HIS A 38 -1.82 -17.17 4.79
CA HIS A 38 -2.13 -17.98 5.98
C HIS A 38 -1.30 -17.62 7.22
N GLU A 39 -0.27 -16.78 7.08
CA GLU A 39 0.57 -16.31 8.19
C GLU A 39 -0.02 -15.06 8.86
N PHE A 40 -1.05 -14.46 8.28
CA PHE A 40 -1.75 -13.33 8.89
C PHE A 40 -2.56 -13.77 10.12
N PRO A 41 -2.67 -12.91 11.14
CA PRO A 41 -3.48 -13.21 12.31
C PRO A 41 -4.97 -13.19 11.96
N HIS A 42 -5.77 -13.94 12.71
CA HIS A 42 -7.20 -13.73 12.76
C HIS A 42 -7.48 -12.44 13.55
N LEU A 43 -8.19 -11.50 12.93
CA LEU A 43 -8.56 -10.25 13.59
C LEU A 43 -9.65 -10.51 14.63
N THR A 44 -9.47 -9.90 15.81
CA THR A 44 -10.51 -9.82 16.84
C THR A 44 -11.31 -8.54 16.67
N GLN A 45 -12.44 -8.41 17.35
CA GLN A 45 -13.25 -7.18 17.35
C GLN A 45 -12.54 -5.97 17.99
N GLU A 46 -11.37 -6.17 18.61
CA GLU A 46 -10.55 -5.09 19.17
C GLU A 46 -9.80 -4.30 18.09
N VAL A 47 -9.60 -4.90 16.91
CA VAL A 47 -8.95 -4.23 15.78
C VAL A 47 -9.99 -3.38 15.04
N SER A 48 -9.90 -2.07 15.23
CA SER A 48 -10.84 -1.10 14.63
C SER A 48 -10.33 -0.47 13.34
N ALA A 49 -9.06 -0.67 12.98
CA ALA A 49 -8.47 -0.13 11.77
C ALA A 49 -7.33 -1.01 11.22
N LEU A 50 -7.19 -0.99 9.90
CA LEU A 50 -6.11 -1.62 9.13
C LEU A 50 -5.41 -0.58 8.27
N TYR A 51 -4.09 -0.69 8.19
CA TYR A 51 -3.25 0.16 7.36
C TYR A 51 -2.37 -0.71 6.45
N PHE A 52 -2.37 -0.41 5.16
CA PHE A 52 -1.53 -1.08 4.17
C PHE A 52 -0.79 -0.03 3.36
N GLY A 53 0.54 -0.17 3.22
CA GLY A 53 1.28 0.81 2.46
C GLY A 53 2.77 0.59 2.24
N GLY A 54 3.34 1.49 1.44
CA GLY A 54 4.75 1.53 1.08
C GLY A 54 5.25 0.25 0.40
N GLY A 55 6.53 -0.09 0.65
CA GLY A 55 7.21 -1.21 -0.01
C GLY A 55 6.55 -2.58 0.16
N SER A 56 5.70 -2.75 1.18
CA SER A 56 4.93 -3.99 1.41
C SER A 56 4.01 -4.35 0.24
N LEU A 57 3.60 -3.37 -0.56
CA LEU A 57 2.66 -3.54 -1.68
C LEU A 57 3.37 -3.77 -3.03
N ALA A 58 4.68 -3.63 -3.08
CA ALA A 58 5.44 -3.72 -4.32
C ALA A 58 5.89 -5.15 -4.64
N CYS A 59 6.46 -5.86 -3.66
CA CYS A 59 7.16 -7.12 -3.88
C CYS A 59 6.27 -8.35 -3.66
N VAL A 60 6.23 -9.24 -4.65
CA VAL A 60 5.58 -10.57 -4.52
C VAL A 60 6.55 -11.61 -3.93
N PRO A 61 6.04 -12.63 -3.20
CA PRO A 61 4.61 -12.94 -2.96
C PRO A 61 3.90 -12.10 -1.88
N GLY A 62 4.63 -11.42 -0.99
CA GLY A 62 4.07 -10.71 0.17
C GLY A 62 2.99 -9.69 -0.18
N ALA A 63 3.17 -8.92 -1.24
CA ALA A 63 2.17 -7.96 -1.69
C ALA A 63 0.81 -8.58 -2.04
N ASP A 64 0.78 -9.81 -2.59
CA ASP A 64 -0.49 -10.52 -2.84
C ASP A 64 -1.13 -11.01 -1.55
N ALA A 65 -0.30 -11.40 -0.57
CA ALA A 65 -0.77 -11.82 0.73
C ALA A 65 -1.42 -10.65 1.49
N TYR A 66 -0.79 -9.47 1.48
CA TYR A 66 -1.37 -8.23 2.02
C TYR A 66 -2.68 -7.86 1.31
N ALA A 67 -2.72 -7.89 -0.02
CA ALA A 67 -3.93 -7.58 -0.78
C ALA A 67 -5.08 -8.54 -0.44
N THR A 68 -4.79 -9.85 -0.37
CA THR A 68 -5.78 -10.87 0.01
C THR A 68 -6.32 -10.62 1.41
N PHE A 69 -5.42 -10.36 2.37
CA PHE A 69 -5.81 -10.09 3.75
C PHE A 69 -6.63 -8.80 3.89
N ALA A 70 -6.27 -7.74 3.15
CA ALA A 70 -7.02 -6.49 3.11
C ALA A 70 -8.45 -6.73 2.61
N GLN A 71 -8.64 -7.44 1.50
CA GLN A 71 -9.96 -7.72 0.94
C GLN A 71 -10.85 -8.53 1.89
N GLN A 72 -10.28 -9.54 2.56
CA GLN A 72 -11.03 -10.38 3.50
C GLN A 72 -11.52 -9.62 4.74
N ASN A 73 -10.88 -8.50 5.08
CA ASN A 73 -11.14 -7.76 6.32
C ASN A 73 -11.59 -6.31 6.08
N ALA A 74 -11.85 -5.92 4.83
CA ALA A 74 -12.20 -4.54 4.46
C ALA A 74 -13.45 -4.01 5.19
N GLU A 75 -14.38 -4.89 5.57
CA GLU A 75 -15.61 -4.50 6.28
C GLU A 75 -15.50 -4.52 7.82
N GLY A 76 -14.38 -5.03 8.36
CA GLY A 76 -14.20 -5.26 9.80
C GLY A 76 -13.82 -4.03 10.62
N GLY A 77 -13.50 -2.91 9.98
CA GLY A 77 -13.03 -1.68 10.60
C GLY A 77 -12.73 -0.62 9.55
N VAL A 78 -11.92 0.39 9.89
CA VAL A 78 -11.44 1.39 8.92
C VAL A 78 -10.25 0.83 8.14
N PHE A 79 -10.32 0.82 6.82
CA PHE A 79 -9.21 0.45 5.94
C PHE A 79 -8.56 1.70 5.34
N MET A 80 -7.31 1.97 5.75
CA MET A 80 -6.43 2.97 5.12
C MET A 80 -5.41 2.32 4.17
N LEU A 81 -5.31 2.89 2.98
CA LEU A 81 -4.35 2.52 1.94
C LEU A 81 -3.44 3.70 1.60
N ASP A 82 -2.12 3.47 1.63
CA ASP A 82 -1.08 4.44 1.27
C ASP A 82 -0.03 3.76 0.37
N PRO A 83 -0.18 3.81 -0.97
CA PRO A 83 0.69 3.04 -1.85
C PRO A 83 2.15 3.49 -1.74
N ASN A 84 2.41 4.80 -1.55
CA ASN A 84 3.73 5.40 -1.40
C ASN A 84 4.74 4.76 -2.36
N ILE A 85 4.44 4.91 -3.64
CA ILE A 85 5.01 4.16 -4.74
C ILE A 85 6.49 4.51 -4.85
N ARG A 86 7.30 3.46 -4.95
CA ARG A 86 8.72 3.55 -5.27
C ARG A 86 8.92 2.74 -6.52
N ALA A 87 8.86 3.41 -7.68
CA ALA A 87 8.86 2.77 -9.00
C ALA A 87 9.98 1.72 -9.17
N GLY A 88 11.14 1.94 -8.55
CA GLY A 88 12.26 0.99 -8.54
C GLY A 88 11.96 -0.39 -7.94
N PHE A 89 10.88 -0.56 -7.16
CA PHE A 89 10.42 -1.87 -6.66
C PHE A 89 9.42 -2.56 -7.56
N VAL A 90 8.77 -1.82 -8.45
CA VAL A 90 7.70 -2.34 -9.29
C VAL A 90 8.33 -3.05 -10.48
N ARG A 91 8.47 -4.37 -10.38
CA ARG A 91 9.01 -5.21 -11.48
C ARG A 91 7.99 -5.48 -12.58
N ASP A 92 6.72 -5.51 -12.22
CA ASP A 92 5.58 -5.75 -13.12
C ASP A 92 4.52 -4.69 -12.82
N GLU A 93 4.52 -3.64 -13.64
CA GLU A 93 3.68 -2.47 -13.47
C GLU A 93 2.20 -2.80 -13.64
N ALA A 94 1.84 -3.59 -14.64
CA ALA A 94 0.45 -3.96 -14.91
C ALA A 94 -0.15 -4.73 -13.73
N ARG A 95 0.61 -5.68 -13.17
CA ARG A 95 0.19 -6.43 -11.98
C ARG A 95 0.09 -5.54 -10.74
N PHE A 96 1.04 -4.62 -10.55
CA PHE A 96 1.00 -3.68 -9.43
C PHE A 96 -0.25 -2.81 -9.49
N ARG A 97 -0.55 -2.22 -10.66
CA ARG A 97 -1.74 -1.39 -10.90
C ARG A 97 -3.04 -2.16 -10.65
N ALA A 98 -3.17 -3.36 -11.21
CA ALA A 98 -4.37 -4.19 -11.01
C ALA A 98 -4.60 -4.53 -9.52
N ARG A 99 -3.52 -4.80 -8.78
CA ARG A 99 -3.60 -5.03 -7.33
C ARG A 99 -3.98 -3.76 -6.58
N LEU A 100 -3.38 -2.62 -6.93
CA LEU A 100 -3.71 -1.33 -6.34
C LEU A 100 -5.19 -1.00 -6.54
N ASP A 101 -5.70 -1.14 -7.77
CA ASP A 101 -7.11 -0.92 -8.10
C ASP A 101 -8.04 -1.78 -7.24
N THR A 102 -7.70 -3.07 -7.09
CA THR A 102 -8.44 -3.99 -6.23
C THR A 102 -8.43 -3.54 -4.76
N MET A 103 -7.27 -3.10 -4.25
CA MET A 103 -7.16 -2.64 -2.86
C MET A 103 -7.92 -1.33 -2.63
N VAL A 104 -7.86 -0.40 -3.58
CA VAL A 104 -8.56 0.89 -3.49
C VAL A 104 -10.07 0.69 -3.39
N SER A 105 -10.64 -0.31 -4.07
CA SER A 105 -12.09 -0.53 -4.00
C SER A 105 -12.60 -0.95 -2.62
N GLY A 106 -11.72 -1.45 -1.75
CA GLY A 106 -12.04 -1.79 -0.36
C GLY A 106 -11.63 -0.74 0.66
N ALA A 107 -10.85 0.28 0.26
CA ALA A 107 -10.28 1.24 1.19
C ALA A 107 -11.27 2.37 1.54
N ASP A 108 -11.39 2.70 2.83
CA ASP A 108 -12.12 3.89 3.28
C ASP A 108 -11.30 5.17 3.04
N ILE A 109 -9.99 5.08 3.27
CA ILE A 109 -9.04 6.20 3.16
C ILE A 109 -7.94 5.81 2.17
N PHE A 110 -7.76 6.62 1.12
CA PHE A 110 -6.65 6.48 0.18
C PHE A 110 -5.77 7.73 0.24
N LYS A 111 -4.56 7.58 0.80
CA LYS A 111 -3.55 8.65 0.82
C LYS A 111 -2.62 8.43 -0.37
N VAL A 112 -2.39 9.45 -1.18
CA VAL A 112 -1.55 9.35 -2.38
C VAL A 112 -0.83 10.68 -2.59
N SER A 113 0.45 10.68 -2.93
CA SER A 113 1.17 11.92 -3.23
C SER A 113 1.01 12.32 -4.69
N ASP A 114 1.44 13.54 -5.04
CA ASP A 114 1.47 13.97 -6.43
C ASP A 114 2.42 13.08 -7.26
N GLU A 115 3.54 12.63 -6.71
CA GLU A 115 4.46 11.71 -7.39
C GLU A 115 3.82 10.33 -7.65
N ASP A 116 3.03 9.84 -6.70
CA ASP A 116 2.27 8.59 -6.88
C ASP A 116 1.21 8.76 -7.99
N LEU A 117 0.48 9.88 -7.97
CA LEU A 117 -0.51 10.21 -9.01
C LEU A 117 0.14 10.40 -10.38
N ASP A 118 1.31 11.03 -10.45
CA ASP A 118 2.08 11.21 -11.68
C ASP A 118 2.59 9.87 -12.20
N TRP A 119 2.98 8.95 -11.32
CA TRP A 119 3.37 7.61 -11.72
C TRP A 119 2.16 6.81 -12.22
N VAL A 120 1.00 6.91 -11.55
CA VAL A 120 -0.20 6.17 -11.95
C VAL A 120 -0.85 6.76 -13.21
N PHE A 121 -0.94 8.08 -13.32
CA PHE A 121 -1.59 8.80 -14.41
C PHE A 121 -0.64 9.85 -14.99
N PRO A 122 0.40 9.42 -15.73
CA PRO A 122 1.41 10.35 -16.24
C PRO A 122 0.85 11.36 -17.24
N ASP A 123 -0.17 10.98 -18.01
CA ASP A 123 -0.73 11.77 -19.11
C ASP A 123 -2.00 12.57 -18.74
N ASP A 124 -2.52 12.40 -17.53
CA ASP A 124 -3.75 13.07 -17.09
C ASP A 124 -3.49 14.49 -16.60
N ASP A 125 -4.53 15.33 -16.63
CA ASP A 125 -4.48 16.66 -16.01
C ASP A 125 -4.27 16.53 -14.49
N PRO A 126 -3.32 17.25 -13.86
CA PRO A 126 -3.02 17.18 -12.43
C PRO A 126 -4.24 17.31 -11.51
N PHE A 127 -5.24 18.11 -11.89
CA PHE A 127 -6.46 18.29 -11.10
C PHE A 127 -7.46 17.14 -11.25
N GLU A 128 -7.32 16.31 -12.29
CA GLU A 128 -8.21 15.20 -12.60
C GLU A 128 -7.66 13.84 -12.15
N LYS A 129 -6.35 13.72 -11.88
CA LYS A 129 -5.65 12.46 -11.52
C LYS A 129 -6.24 11.72 -10.32
N SER A 130 -6.86 12.43 -9.38
CA SER A 130 -7.43 11.84 -8.17
C SER A 130 -8.84 11.26 -8.37
N ARG A 131 -9.53 11.64 -9.44
CA ARG A 131 -10.95 11.31 -9.66
C ARG A 131 -11.24 9.82 -9.86
N PRO A 132 -10.39 9.03 -10.54
CA PRO A 132 -10.62 7.60 -10.71
C PRO A 132 -10.75 6.86 -9.36
N PHE A 133 -9.93 7.22 -8.37
CA PHE A 133 -9.92 6.57 -7.06
C PHE A 133 -11.12 6.94 -6.19
N VAL A 134 -11.58 8.19 -6.26
CA VAL A 134 -12.82 8.62 -5.60
C VAL A 134 -14.04 7.87 -6.14
N ARG A 135 -14.03 7.50 -7.43
CA ARG A 135 -15.10 6.70 -8.04
C ARG A 135 -15.01 5.21 -7.69
N ALA A 136 -13.81 4.70 -7.42
CA ALA A 136 -13.56 3.28 -7.18
C ALA A 136 -13.95 2.82 -5.76
N GLY A 137 -14.21 3.73 -4.81
CA GLY A 137 -14.67 3.39 -3.47
C GLY A 137 -13.93 4.14 -2.35
N ALA A 138 -12.74 4.66 -2.62
CA ALA A 138 -12.04 5.52 -1.67
C ALA A 138 -12.87 6.78 -1.43
N SER A 139 -13.32 6.98 -0.18
CA SER A 139 -14.19 8.11 0.12
C SER A 139 -13.52 9.45 -0.16
N ARG A 140 -12.17 9.52 -0.08
CA ARG A 140 -11.36 10.71 -0.39
C ARG A 140 -9.92 10.37 -0.80
N CYS A 141 -9.36 11.24 -1.64
CA CYS A 141 -8.01 11.22 -2.20
C CYS A 141 -7.36 12.57 -1.83
N TYR A 142 -6.18 12.60 -1.20
CA TYR A 142 -5.56 13.83 -0.71
C TYR A 142 -4.14 13.99 -1.25
N PRO A 143 -3.88 15.01 -2.11
CA PRO A 143 -2.52 15.47 -2.34
C PRO A 143 -2.03 16.21 -1.08
N ASP A 144 -1.04 15.65 -0.41
CA ASP A 144 -0.19 16.22 0.66
C ASP A 144 -0.81 16.93 1.90
N GLN A 145 -2.13 16.97 2.07
CA GLN A 145 -2.76 17.39 3.33
C GLN A 145 -3.83 16.41 3.81
N LEU A 146 -3.58 15.83 4.99
CA LEU A 146 -4.51 14.95 5.70
C LEU A 146 -5.79 15.73 6.04
N GLN A 147 -6.93 15.45 5.40
CA GLN A 147 -8.17 16.17 5.74
C GLN A 147 -9.47 15.33 5.70
N LEU A 148 -9.57 14.39 6.65
CA LEU A 148 -10.73 13.59 7.11
C LEU A 148 -12.14 13.87 6.52
N GLY A 149 -12.78 12.82 5.97
CA GLY A 149 -14.26 12.64 5.79
C GLY A 149 -14.59 11.47 4.83
N ARG A 150 -15.68 10.68 4.89
CA ARG A 150 -17.09 10.84 5.34
C ARG A 150 -17.60 9.62 6.19
N GLU A 151 -18.50 9.90 7.14
CA GLU A 151 -19.60 9.09 7.76
C GLU A 151 -19.48 7.64 8.31
N ARG A 152 -18.34 6.91 8.25
CA ARG A 152 -18.13 5.74 9.16
C ARG A 152 -17.36 6.08 10.43
N LEU A 153 -16.65 7.20 10.44
CA LEU A 153 -15.88 7.67 11.60
C LEU A 153 -16.77 8.21 12.74
N SER A 154 -18.08 8.37 12.52
CA SER A 154 -19.02 8.85 13.56
C SER A 154 -19.31 7.83 14.67
N GLY A 155 -18.97 6.55 14.45
CA GLY A 155 -19.14 5.45 15.41
C GLY A 155 -17.89 5.09 16.21
N LEU A 156 -16.73 5.68 15.90
CA LEU A 156 -15.50 5.52 16.66
C LEU A 156 -15.52 6.49 17.84
N ARG A 157 -16.19 6.08 18.92
CA ARG A 157 -16.02 6.67 20.26
C ARG A 157 -15.29 5.69 21.15
#